data_AF-A0A2M9ZPH0-F1
#
_entry.id   AF-A0A2M9ZPH0-F1
#
_cell.length_a   1.000
_cell.length_b   1.000
_cell.length_c   1.000
_cell.angle_alpha   90.00
_cell.angle_beta   90.00
_cell.angle_gamma   90.00
#
_symmetry.space_group_name_H-M   'P 1'
#
loop_
_entity.id
_entity.type
_entity.pdbx_description
1 polymer ?
#
loop_
_entity_poly.entity_id
_entity_poly.type
_entity_poly.pdbx_seq_one_letter_code
_entity_poly.pdbx_strand_id
1 'polypeptide(L)'
;MQTPANPNGECLSSASAAQICLNASADLSGTVTESVLSQLFSGSASITTYSQYCSALLSSDSFVRFSEKAKECVMVCNKEYWQDLNSQSLCGGQSADLISGSSTGTLSCIRICTSVSGP
;
A
#
# COMPACT_ATOMS: atom_id res chain seq x y z
N MET A 1 8.83 -6.89 -25.43
CA MET A 1 9.77 -6.24 -24.48
C MET A 1 9.06 -6.17 -23.15
N GLN A 2 9.59 -6.79 -22.09
CA GLN A 2 8.99 -6.72 -20.77
C GLN A 2 9.52 -5.46 -20.09
N THR A 3 8.63 -4.54 -19.70
CA THR A 3 9.01 -3.33 -18.94
C THR A 3 9.74 -3.76 -17.66
N PRO A 4 10.84 -3.08 -17.28
CA PRO A 4 11.47 -3.32 -15.99
C PRO A 4 10.45 -3.14 -14.86
N ALA A 5 10.47 -4.05 -13.88
CA ALA A 5 9.60 -3.94 -12.71
C ALA A 5 9.93 -2.67 -11.93
N ASN A 6 8.89 -1.98 -11.43
CA ASN A 6 9.05 -0.75 -10.65
C ASN A 6 8.25 -0.81 -9.34
N PRO A 7 8.66 -1.67 -8.38
CA PRO A 7 7.94 -1.79 -7.12
C PRO A 7 7.90 -0.49 -6.31
N ASN A 8 8.92 0.36 -6.42
CA ASN A 8 8.92 1.65 -5.74
C ASN A 8 7.84 2.59 -6.29
N GLY A 9 7.71 2.67 -7.62
CA GLY A 9 6.65 3.47 -8.25
C GLY A 9 5.24 2.99 -7.89
N GLU A 10 5.04 1.67 -7.83
CA GLU A 10 3.77 1.09 -7.41
C GLU A 10 3.50 1.29 -5.92
N CYS A 11 4.52 1.21 -5.06
CA CYS A 11 4.38 1.52 -3.64
C CYS A 11 3.96 2.96 -3.40
N LEU A 12 4.61 3.93 -4.07
CA LEU A 12 4.25 5.35 -3.99
C LEU A 12 2.80 5.57 -4.42
N SER A 13 2.40 4.92 -5.52
CA SER A 13 1.03 4.99 -6.03
C SER A 13 0.02 4.39 -5.05
N SER A 14 0.35 3.24 -4.45
CA SER A 14 -0.48 2.62 -3.41
C SER A 14 -0.62 3.49 -2.17
N ALA A 15 0.46 4.12 -1.70
CA ALA A 15 0.44 5.00 -0.53
C ALA A 15 -0.41 6.26 -0.78
N SER A 16 -0.30 6.84 -1.98
CA SER A 16 -1.15 7.96 -2.41
C SER A 16 -2.63 7.57 -2.50
N ALA A 17 -2.95 6.39 -3.07
CA ALA A 17 -4.32 5.89 -3.11
C ALA A 17 -4.90 5.66 -1.71
N ALA A 18 -4.09 5.12 -0.78
CA ALA A 18 -4.46 4.97 0.62
C ALA A 18 -4.79 6.32 1.25
N GLN A 19 -3.95 7.34 1.03
CA GLN A 19 -4.19 8.69 1.58
C GLN A 19 -5.49 9.30 1.09
N ILE A 20 -5.80 9.17 -0.21
CA ILE A 20 -7.06 9.67 -0.77
C ILE A 20 -8.24 9.02 -0.05
N CYS A 21 -8.22 7.70 0.11
CA CYS A 21 -9.29 6.97 0.77
C CYS A 21 -9.39 7.32 2.28
N LEU A 22 -8.26 7.36 2.99
CA LEU A 22 -8.24 7.68 4.41
C LEU A 22 -8.63 9.13 4.70
N ASN A 23 -8.34 10.08 3.81
CA ASN A 23 -8.85 11.45 3.91
C ASN A 23 -10.37 11.56 3.66
N ALA A 24 -11.01 10.52 3.12
CA ALA A 24 -12.46 10.43 2.99
C ALA A 24 -13.11 9.66 4.16
N SER A 25 -12.32 9.07 5.06
CA SER A 25 -12.82 8.33 6.23
C SER A 25 -13.51 9.24 7.25
N ALA A 26 -14.45 8.65 8.00
CA ALA A 26 -15.28 9.39 8.94
C ALA A 26 -14.47 10.05 10.07
N ASP A 27 -13.40 9.39 10.53
CA ASP A 27 -12.60 9.77 11.68
C ASP A 27 -11.32 10.54 11.33
N LEU A 28 -10.84 10.45 10.08
CA LEU A 28 -9.63 11.15 9.65
C LEU A 28 -9.86 12.21 8.55
N SER A 29 -11.13 12.53 8.23
CA SER A 29 -11.46 13.39 7.08
C SER A 29 -10.67 14.70 7.04
N GLY A 30 -9.91 14.91 5.96
CA GLY A 30 -9.14 16.15 5.72
C GLY A 30 -7.94 16.39 6.65
N THR A 31 -7.59 15.43 7.52
CA THR A 31 -6.51 15.60 8.51
C THR A 31 -5.23 14.85 8.16
N VAL A 32 -5.28 13.96 7.16
CA VAL A 32 -4.22 13.00 6.90
C VAL A 32 -3.22 13.54 5.87
N THR A 33 -2.01 13.81 6.34
CA THR A 33 -0.87 14.22 5.51
C THR A 33 0.02 13.03 5.16
N GLU A 34 0.86 13.20 4.14
CA GLU A 34 1.88 12.22 3.76
C GLU A 34 2.78 11.85 4.94
N SER A 35 3.21 12.84 5.72
CA SER A 35 4.07 12.63 6.88
C SER A 35 3.40 11.75 7.93
N VAL A 36 2.14 12.04 8.28
CA VAL A 36 1.38 11.27 9.28
C VAL A 36 1.20 9.83 8.83
N LEU A 37 0.84 9.58 7.55
CA LEU A 37 0.69 8.21 7.05
C LEU A 37 2.01 7.47 6.92
N SER A 38 3.07 8.15 6.50
CA SER A 38 4.38 7.53 6.38
C SER A 38 4.87 7.05 7.75
N GLN A 39 4.64 7.83 8.81
CA GLN A 39 4.94 7.43 10.18
C GLN A 39 4.04 6.28 10.64
N LEU A 40 2.74 6.37 10.37
CA LEU A 40 1.76 5.34 10.76
C LEU A 40 2.06 3.99 10.10
N PHE A 41 2.23 3.97 8.78
CA PHE A 41 2.48 2.74 8.01
C PHE A 41 3.85 2.13 8.30
N SER A 42 4.87 2.95 8.57
CA SER A 42 6.20 2.45 8.90
C SER A 42 6.36 2.06 10.38
N GLY A 43 5.50 2.57 11.25
CA GLY A 43 5.70 2.50 12.70
C GLY A 43 6.89 3.33 13.20
N SER A 44 7.42 4.26 12.39
CA SER A 44 8.62 5.06 12.72
C SER A 44 8.38 6.56 12.57
N ALA A 45 8.64 7.33 13.62
CA ALA A 45 8.55 8.79 13.60
C ALA A 45 9.57 9.46 12.65
N SER A 46 10.65 8.76 12.27
CA SER A 46 11.70 9.29 11.39
C SER A 46 11.37 9.20 9.89
N ILE A 47 10.29 8.50 9.52
CA ILE A 47 9.87 8.31 8.13
C ILE A 47 8.70 9.24 7.85
N THR A 48 8.94 10.32 7.11
CA THR A 48 8.00 11.43 6.93
C THR A 48 7.55 11.63 5.48
N THR A 49 8.00 10.75 4.58
CA THR A 49 7.64 10.78 3.15
C THR A 49 7.34 9.37 2.65
N TYR A 50 6.50 9.27 1.62
CA TYR A 50 6.21 7.99 0.98
C TYR A 50 7.45 7.37 0.34
N SER A 51 8.37 8.20 -0.15
CA SER A 51 9.64 7.71 -0.69
C SER A 51 10.47 6.99 0.38
N GLN A 52 10.59 7.57 1.58
CA GLN A 52 11.28 6.92 2.71
C GLN A 52 10.54 5.66 3.17
N TYR A 53 9.21 5.72 3.28
CA TYR A 53 8.38 4.57 3.65
C TYR A 53 8.54 3.41 2.65
N CYS A 54 8.40 3.67 1.36
CA CYS A 54 8.53 2.67 0.31
C CYS A 54 9.93 2.09 0.24
N SER A 55 10.96 2.91 0.37
CA SER A 55 12.35 2.43 0.43
C SER A 55 12.57 1.50 1.63
N ALA A 56 12.07 1.88 2.82
CA ALA A 56 12.17 1.06 4.03
C ALA A 56 11.37 -0.24 3.90
N LEU A 57 10.13 -0.19 3.39
CA LEU A 57 9.27 -1.35 3.19
C LEU A 57 9.90 -2.35 2.24
N LEU A 58 10.33 -1.90 1.05
CA LEU A 58 10.87 -2.77 0.00
C LEU A 58 12.24 -3.37 0.36
N SER A 59 12.94 -2.77 1.31
CA SER A 59 14.22 -3.25 1.87
C SER A 59 14.04 -4.05 3.17
N SER A 60 12.82 -4.15 3.71
CA SER A 60 12.55 -4.87 4.95
C SER A 60 12.74 -6.38 4.78
N ASP A 61 13.00 -7.09 5.88
CA ASP A 61 13.10 -8.56 5.88
C ASP A 61 11.88 -9.27 5.29
N SER A 62 10.71 -8.62 5.34
CA SER A 62 9.47 -9.14 4.77
C SER A 62 9.47 -9.11 3.24
N PHE A 63 10.14 -8.14 2.62
CA PHE A 63 10.12 -7.92 1.17
C PHE A 63 11.44 -8.23 0.48
N VAL A 64 12.58 -8.12 1.17
CA VAL A 64 13.92 -8.25 0.57
C VAL A 64 14.14 -9.60 -0.12
N ARG A 65 13.46 -10.64 0.38
CA ARG A 65 13.52 -12.01 -0.15
C ARG A 65 12.71 -12.24 -1.41
N PHE A 66 11.94 -11.25 -1.88
CA PHE A 66 11.08 -11.36 -3.05
C PHE A 66 11.70 -10.69 -4.27
N SER A 67 11.47 -11.25 -5.46
CA SER A 67 11.87 -10.63 -6.72
C SER A 67 11.20 -9.27 -6.92
N GLU A 68 11.83 -8.36 -7.67
CA GLU A 68 11.26 -7.02 -7.93
C GLU A 68 9.85 -7.09 -8.56
N LYS A 69 9.58 -8.12 -9.37
CA LYS A 69 8.25 -8.40 -9.95
C LYS A 69 7.24 -8.85 -8.90
N ALA A 70 7.65 -9.68 -7.96
CA ALA A 70 6.81 -10.08 -6.83
C ALA A 70 6.47 -8.85 -5.97
N LYS A 71 7.46 -8.02 -5.63
CA LYS A 71 7.26 -6.78 -4.88
C LYS A 71 6.29 -5.84 -5.61
N GLU A 72 6.50 -5.64 -6.91
CA GLU A 72 5.66 -4.78 -7.74
C GLU A 72 4.22 -5.28 -7.75
N CYS A 73 4.02 -6.57 -7.98
CA CYS A 73 2.70 -7.22 -7.94
C CYS A 73 1.99 -7.00 -6.61
N VAL A 74 2.68 -7.15 -5.47
CA VAL A 74 2.09 -6.89 -4.15
C VAL A 74 1.67 -5.42 -3.99
N MET A 75 2.49 -4.48 -4.47
CA MET A 75 2.14 -3.05 -4.43
C MET A 75 0.95 -2.73 -5.34
N VAL A 76 0.83 -3.40 -6.49
CA VAL A 76 -0.36 -3.30 -7.35
C VAL A 76 -1.60 -3.80 -6.63
N CYS A 77 -1.56 -4.97 -5.97
CA CYS A 77 -2.68 -5.48 -5.17
C CYS A 77 -3.13 -4.47 -4.09
N ASN A 78 -2.18 -3.84 -3.41
CA ASN A 78 -2.48 -2.84 -2.39
C ASN A 78 -3.08 -1.57 -3.01
N LYS A 79 -2.56 -1.10 -4.14
CA LYS A 79 -3.11 0.04 -4.87
C LYS A 79 -4.54 -0.22 -5.31
N GLU A 80 -4.80 -1.39 -5.91
CA GLU A 80 -6.12 -1.79 -6.38
C GLU A 80 -7.13 -1.87 -5.23
N TYR A 81 -6.73 -2.38 -4.07
CA TYR A 81 -7.57 -2.38 -2.87
C TYR A 81 -8.08 -0.97 -2.50
N TRP A 82 -7.17 0.00 -2.43
CA TRP A 82 -7.55 1.39 -2.09
C TRP A 82 -8.41 2.04 -3.19
N GLN A 83 -8.09 1.77 -4.45
CA GLN A 83 -8.86 2.27 -5.58
C GLN A 83 -10.27 1.67 -5.62
N ASP A 84 -10.41 0.39 -5.31
CA ASP A 84 -11.68 -0.33 -5.28
C ASP A 84 -12.60 0.24 -4.18
N LEU A 85 -12.08 0.39 -2.95
CA LEU A 85 -12.80 1.06 -1.86
C LEU A 85 -13.30 2.45 -2.27
N ASN A 86 -12.44 3.24 -2.93
CA ASN A 86 -12.79 4.57 -3.38
C ASN A 86 -13.87 4.53 -4.47
N SER A 87 -13.74 3.61 -5.44
CA SER A 87 -14.70 3.44 -6.53
C SER A 87 -16.09 3.00 -6.04
N GLN A 88 -16.14 2.20 -4.97
CA GLN A 88 -17.36 1.73 -4.35
C GLN A 88 -17.91 2.68 -3.28
N SER A 89 -17.29 3.86 -3.10
CA SER A 89 -17.66 4.83 -2.06
C SER A 89 -17.58 4.28 -0.63
N LEU A 90 -16.73 3.28 -0.40
CA LEU A 90 -16.55 2.62 0.89
C LEU A 90 -15.50 3.31 1.78
N CYS A 91 -14.76 4.29 1.24
CA CYS A 91 -13.78 5.07 2.00
C CYS A 91 -14.38 5.89 3.15
N GLY A 92 -15.71 6.11 3.19
CA GLY A 92 -16.39 6.82 4.26
C GLY A 92 -16.50 6.08 5.60
N GLY A 93 -15.99 4.84 5.68
CA GLY A 93 -15.95 4.05 6.92
C GLY A 93 -14.96 4.57 7.96
N GLN A 94 -14.77 3.80 9.04
CA GLN A 94 -13.71 4.06 10.03
C GLN A 94 -12.35 3.70 9.43
N SER A 95 -11.35 4.56 9.60
CA SER A 95 -10.00 4.36 9.06
C SER A 95 -9.37 3.03 9.51
N ALA A 96 -9.60 2.63 10.77
CA ALA A 96 -9.12 1.35 11.31
C ALA A 96 -9.72 0.14 10.56
N ASP A 97 -10.99 0.19 10.17
CA ASP A 97 -11.65 -0.86 9.40
C ASP A 97 -11.11 -0.90 7.96
N LEU A 98 -10.79 0.25 7.38
CA LEU A 98 -10.18 0.32 6.04
C LEU A 98 -8.72 -0.17 6.02
N ILE A 99 -7.96 0.08 7.08
CA ILE A 99 -6.57 -0.39 7.19
C ILE A 99 -6.52 -1.89 7.50
N SER A 100 -7.40 -2.37 8.37
CA SER A 100 -7.48 -3.80 8.75
C SER A 100 -8.24 -4.64 7.74
N GLY A 101 -9.11 -4.02 6.94
CA GLY A 101 -10.01 -4.63 5.96
C GLY A 101 -9.33 -5.13 4.70
N SER A 102 -8.13 -5.72 4.81
CA SER A 102 -7.53 -6.47 3.69
C SER A 102 -8.54 -7.49 3.21
N SER A 103 -9.22 -7.19 2.09
CA SER A 103 -10.27 -8.06 1.57
C SER A 103 -9.68 -9.45 1.30
N THR A 104 -10.51 -10.49 1.34
CA THR A 104 -10.10 -11.84 0.90
C THR A 104 -9.52 -11.81 -0.51
N GLY A 105 -9.95 -10.87 -1.36
CA GLY A 105 -9.38 -10.60 -2.68
C GLY A 105 -7.94 -10.07 -2.62
N THR A 106 -7.66 -9.06 -1.81
CA THR A 106 -6.31 -8.48 -1.64
C THR A 106 -5.33 -9.52 -1.10
N LEU A 107 -5.73 -10.28 -0.08
CA LEU A 107 -4.89 -11.36 0.47
C LEU A 107 -4.64 -12.48 -0.55
N SER A 108 -5.63 -12.81 -1.37
CA SER A 108 -5.48 -13.78 -2.45
C SER A 108 -4.53 -13.26 -3.55
N CYS A 109 -4.64 -11.99 -3.92
CA CYS A 109 -3.75 -11.32 -4.87
C CYS A 109 -2.29 -11.38 -4.40
N ILE A 110 -2.04 -11.01 -3.13
CA ILE A 110 -0.69 -11.05 -2.54
C ILE A 110 -0.11 -12.47 -2.52
N ARG A 111 -0.92 -13.48 -2.15
CA ARG A 111 -0.50 -14.89 -2.19
C ARG A 111 -0.11 -15.32 -3.61
N ILE A 112 -0.90 -14.93 -4.61
CA ILE A 112 -0.58 -15.21 -6.01
C ILE A 112 0.74 -14.54 -6.39
N CYS A 113 0.94 -13.25 -6.10
CA CYS A 113 2.17 -12.51 -6.41
C CYS A 113 3.43 -13.21 -5.90
N THR A 114 3.41 -13.66 -4.64
CA THR A 114 4.56 -14.30 -3.97
C THR A 114 4.77 -15.76 -4.41
N SER A 115 3.72 -16.44 -4.90
CA SER A 115 3.80 -17.83 -5.37
C SER A 115 4.24 -17.96 -6.85
N VAL A 116 3.81 -17.04 -7.71
CA VAL A 116 4.05 -17.10 -9.17
C VAL A 116 5.36 -16.43 -9.57
N SER A 117 5.78 -15.42 -8.81
CA SER A 117 6.99 -14.63 -9.13
C SER A 117 8.24 -15.10 -8.38
N GLY A 118 8.09 -16.14 -7.53
CA GLY A 118 9.13 -16.67 -6.63
C GLY A 118 9.54 -15.71 -5.50
N PRO A 119 10.15 -16.22 -4.40
CA PRO A 119 11.13 -15.41 -3.68
C PRO A 119 12.23 -14.95 -4.64
#